data_AF-A0A1Q3JJR9-F1
#
_entry.id   AF-A0A1Q3JJR9-F1
#
_cell.length_a   1.000
_cell.length_b   1.000
_cell.length_c   1.000
_cell.angle_alpha   90.00
_cell.angle_beta   90.00
_cell.angle_gamma   90.00
#
_symmetry.space_group_name_H-M   'P 1'
#
loop_
_entity.id
_entity.type
_entity.pdbx_description
1 polymer ?
#
loop_
_entity_poly.entity_id
_entity_poly.type
_entity_poly.pdbx_seq_one_letter_code
_entity_poly.pdbx_strand_id
1 'polypeptide(L)'
;MNKACRLDAAIYELCLTHQRDLRGLDFIVTGSLPIPYFGDLERYLSSPLRVVTAALNPSNAEFPRDKPRFDVAMGLRGPAELETQLSAYFATNPYRAWFSTFEPVLNGLGASYGGHMAIEMYDSTALHLDMCSPIATSPTWSKLTPDQRGKLTQTGRQVFERLLDELKPHVVVASFGWAHLEAWDVFSKGRSWERMVEHQTAIGGTRLRTPLVVQIGKLAAPNGREIPFINASAANKPFGRFTTNRKQEAGQAILERIRPGSFGSTDLE
;
A
#
# COMPACT_ATOMS: atom_id res chain seq x y z
N MET A 1 10.43 25.19 17.45
CA MET A 1 9.57 24.14 18.05
C MET A 1 9.84 22.86 17.28
N ASN A 2 10.40 21.82 17.90
CA ASN A 2 10.46 20.48 17.29
C ASN A 2 9.01 20.03 17.09
N LYS A 3 8.57 19.90 15.84
CA LYS A 3 7.26 19.29 15.54
C LYS A 3 7.39 17.81 15.90
N ALA A 4 6.66 17.36 16.91
CA ALA A 4 6.58 15.94 17.22
C ALA A 4 5.94 15.21 16.02
N CYS A 5 6.46 14.03 15.69
CA CYS A 5 5.83 13.13 14.73
C CYS A 5 4.43 12.72 15.19
N ARG A 6 3.54 12.48 14.24
CA ARG A 6 2.18 11.98 14.50
C ARG A 6 2.16 10.47 14.79
N LEU A 7 3.11 9.73 14.22
CA LEU A 7 3.36 8.32 14.57
C LEU A 7 4.56 8.21 15.51
N ASP A 8 4.75 7.04 16.12
CA ASP A 8 5.97 6.72 16.86
C ASP A 8 7.23 7.05 16.03
N ALA A 9 8.04 7.97 16.55
CA ALA A 9 9.30 8.40 15.94
C ALA A 9 10.27 7.22 15.68
N ALA A 10 10.19 6.15 16.49
CA ALA A 10 11.02 4.97 16.33
C ALA A 10 10.81 4.25 14.98
N ILE A 11 9.63 4.36 14.36
CA ILE A 11 9.38 3.80 13.02
C ILE A 11 10.25 4.51 11.98
N TYR A 12 10.30 5.85 12.05
CA TYR A 12 11.10 6.65 11.14
C TYR A 12 12.60 6.48 11.40
N GLU A 13 13.02 6.43 12.67
CA GLU A 13 14.42 6.17 13.02
C GLU A 13 14.90 4.81 12.51
N LEU A 14 14.06 3.78 12.61
CA LEU A 14 14.33 2.46 12.05
C LEU A 14 14.51 2.53 10.53
N CYS A 15 13.63 3.26 9.84
CA CYS A 15 13.70 3.47 8.39
C CYS A 15 14.98 4.22 7.97
N LEU A 16 15.31 5.31 8.67
CA LEU A 16 16.49 6.13 8.39
C LEU A 16 17.78 5.35 8.63
N THR A 17 17.85 4.58 9.71
CA THR A 17 18.98 3.69 10.01
C THR A 17 19.12 2.62 8.93
N HIS A 18 18.03 1.94 8.57
CA HIS A 18 18.04 0.90 7.54
C HIS A 18 18.47 1.44 6.17
N GLN A 19 18.00 2.62 5.78
CA GLN A 19 18.44 3.29 4.56
C GLN A 19 19.94 3.60 4.61
N ARG A 20 20.42 4.16 5.72
CA ARG A 20 21.83 4.54 5.88
C ARG A 20 22.76 3.34 5.74
N ASP A 21 22.36 2.20 6.29
CA ASP A 21 23.15 0.98 6.29
C ASP A 21 23.18 0.32 4.91
N LEU A 22 22.16 0.55 4.07
CA LEU A 22 22.03 -0.06 2.74
C LEU A 22 22.43 0.86 1.58
N ARG A 23 22.49 2.18 1.76
CA ARG A 23 22.63 3.18 0.66
C ARG A 23 23.83 2.99 -0.27
N GLY A 24 24.86 2.24 0.16
CA GLY A 24 26.05 1.94 -0.64
C GLY A 24 25.93 0.71 -1.54
N LEU A 25 24.85 -0.05 -1.45
CA LEU A 25 24.63 -1.23 -2.28
C LEU A 25 24.14 -0.82 -3.68
N ASP A 26 24.61 -1.54 -4.70
CA ASP A 26 24.40 -1.24 -6.12
C ASP A 26 22.95 -1.32 -6.60
N PHE A 27 22.10 -2.07 -5.88
CA PHE A 27 20.68 -2.22 -6.19
C PHE A 27 19.77 -1.22 -5.44
N ILE A 28 20.34 -0.32 -4.64
CA ILE A 28 19.61 0.73 -3.91
C ILE A 28 19.65 2.04 -4.71
N VAL A 29 18.52 2.75 -4.76
CA VAL A 29 18.44 4.02 -5.50
C VAL A 29 19.34 5.05 -4.82
N THR A 30 20.37 5.53 -5.53
CA THR A 30 21.25 6.59 -5.03
C THR A 30 20.49 7.88 -4.78
N GLY A 31 20.79 8.57 -3.67
CA GLY A 31 20.14 9.84 -3.33
C GLY A 31 18.64 9.69 -3.05
N SER A 32 18.22 8.55 -2.49
CA SER A 32 16.85 8.30 -2.04
C SER A 32 16.71 8.48 -0.53
N LEU A 33 15.46 8.63 -0.08
CA LEU A 33 15.04 8.52 1.33
C LEU A 33 14.22 7.23 1.53
N PRO A 34 14.10 6.70 2.76
CA PRO A 34 13.18 5.58 3.01
C PRO A 34 11.73 6.07 2.98
N ILE A 35 10.82 5.27 2.43
CA ILE A 35 9.41 5.61 2.26
C ILE A 35 8.55 4.58 3.02
N PRO A 36 8.32 4.76 4.33
CA PRO A 36 7.41 3.88 5.09
C PRO A 36 5.96 3.97 4.62
N TYR A 37 5.53 5.13 4.13
CA TYR A 37 4.22 5.31 3.52
C TYR A 37 4.21 6.50 2.53
N PHE A 38 3.15 6.58 1.73
CA PHE A 38 2.84 7.73 0.89
C PHE A 38 1.46 8.28 1.24
N GLY A 39 1.35 9.60 1.43
CA GLY A 39 0.08 10.32 1.48
C GLY A 39 -0.20 11.04 2.79
N ASP A 40 -1.27 11.84 2.80
CA ASP A 40 -1.60 12.77 3.88
C ASP A 40 -2.04 12.03 5.16
N LEU A 41 -1.10 11.90 6.09
CA LEU A 41 -1.28 11.17 7.33
C LEU A 41 -2.35 11.79 8.24
N GLU A 42 -2.42 13.12 8.32
CA GLU A 42 -3.40 13.81 9.16
C GLU A 42 -4.82 13.55 8.65
N ARG A 43 -5.04 13.71 7.34
CA ARG A 43 -6.33 13.41 6.73
C ARG A 43 -6.70 11.94 6.88
N TYR A 44 -5.75 11.03 6.65
CA TYR A 44 -5.97 9.60 6.88
C TYR A 44 -6.42 9.31 8.31
N LEU A 45 -5.74 9.85 9.33
CA LEU A 45 -6.09 9.59 10.74
C LEU A 45 -7.48 10.15 11.10
N SER A 46 -7.87 11.26 10.49
CA SER A 46 -9.21 11.86 10.64
C SER A 46 -10.32 11.19 9.82
N SER A 47 -9.98 10.30 8.89
CA SER A 47 -10.94 9.71 7.96
C SER A 47 -11.91 8.75 8.68
N PRO A 48 -13.21 8.75 8.33
CA PRO A 48 -14.17 7.78 8.86
C PRO A 48 -13.85 6.36 8.36
N LEU A 49 -13.28 6.21 7.16
CA LEU A 49 -12.74 4.96 6.64
C LEU A 49 -11.23 5.07 6.40
N ARG A 50 -10.43 4.34 7.18
CA ARG A 50 -8.98 4.27 7.04
C ARG A 50 -8.59 3.17 6.07
N VAL A 51 -8.31 3.55 4.83
CA VAL A 51 -7.92 2.63 3.75
C VAL A 51 -6.41 2.68 3.55
N VAL A 52 -5.76 1.53 3.62
CA VAL A 52 -4.37 1.36 3.18
C VAL A 52 -4.37 0.62 1.86
N THR A 53 -3.55 1.07 0.91
CA THR A 53 -3.17 0.28 -0.26
C THR A 53 -1.76 -0.25 -0.07
N ALA A 54 -1.45 -1.44 -0.59
CA ALA A 54 -0.15 -2.05 -0.40
C ALA A 54 0.56 -2.42 -1.72
N ALA A 55 1.86 -2.17 -1.78
CA ALA A 55 2.78 -2.68 -2.80
C ALA A 55 3.99 -3.40 -2.15
N LEU A 56 5.01 -3.74 -2.96
CA LEU A 56 6.17 -4.51 -2.50
C LEU A 56 7.26 -3.61 -1.93
N ASN A 57 7.74 -2.66 -2.72
CA ASN A 57 8.68 -1.62 -2.33
C ASN A 57 8.67 -0.44 -3.33
N PRO A 58 9.22 0.72 -2.95
CA PRO A 58 9.41 1.83 -3.88
C PRO A 58 10.45 1.49 -4.95
N SER A 59 10.37 2.14 -6.10
CA SER A 59 11.35 1.96 -7.19
C SER A 59 12.09 3.27 -7.49
N ASN A 60 13.08 3.20 -8.38
CA ASN A 60 13.73 4.39 -8.93
C ASN A 60 12.77 5.41 -9.57
N ALA A 61 11.55 5.01 -9.96
CA ALA A 61 10.53 5.93 -10.47
C ALA A 61 10.04 6.96 -9.45
N GLU A 62 10.27 6.72 -8.15
CA GLU A 62 9.97 7.67 -7.07
C GLU A 62 11.01 8.80 -6.96
N PHE A 63 12.20 8.62 -7.56
CA PHE A 63 13.31 9.58 -7.51
C PHE A 63 13.75 9.98 -8.93
N PRO A 64 12.85 10.59 -9.74
CA PRO A 64 13.23 11.09 -11.05
C PRO A 64 14.21 12.27 -10.93
N ARG A 65 15.14 12.39 -11.88
CA ARG A 65 16.16 13.45 -11.86
C ARG A 65 15.58 14.85 -12.08
N ASP A 66 14.63 14.99 -13.00
CA ASP A 66 14.21 16.31 -13.49
C ASP A 66 13.06 16.94 -12.68
N LYS A 67 12.25 16.11 -12.01
CA LYS A 67 11.06 16.57 -11.28
C LYS A 67 10.91 15.82 -9.96
N PRO A 68 11.70 16.18 -8.92
CA PRO A 68 11.71 15.48 -7.65
C PRO A 68 10.30 15.32 -7.05
N ARG A 69 10.07 14.19 -6.37
CA ARG A 69 8.84 13.95 -5.60
C ARG A 69 8.99 14.28 -4.12
N PHE A 70 10.23 14.33 -3.67
CA PHE A 70 10.63 14.58 -2.30
C PHE A 70 11.81 15.55 -2.28
N ASP A 71 11.89 16.37 -1.24
CA ASP A 71 13.15 16.96 -0.81
C ASP A 71 13.91 15.93 0.04
N VAL A 72 14.83 15.21 -0.61
CA VAL A 72 15.62 14.15 0.02
C VAL A 72 16.54 14.69 1.11
N ALA A 73 17.15 15.86 0.89
CA ALA A 73 18.05 16.45 1.86
C ALA A 73 17.29 16.87 3.13
N MET A 74 16.04 17.34 2.98
CA MET A 74 15.16 17.61 4.11
C MET A 74 14.75 16.32 4.81
N GLY A 75 14.20 15.34 4.08
CA GLY A 75 13.65 14.12 4.66
C GLY A 75 14.67 13.25 5.41
N LEU A 76 15.97 13.38 5.10
CA LEU A 76 17.04 12.66 5.80
C LEU A 76 17.51 13.35 7.10
N ARG A 77 16.98 14.51 7.47
CA ARG A 77 17.40 15.25 8.69
C ARG A 77 16.91 14.59 9.98
N GLY A 78 15.77 13.89 9.92
CA GLY A 78 15.21 13.21 11.08
C GLY A 78 13.75 12.79 10.87
N PRO A 79 13.14 12.16 11.88
CA PRO A 79 11.77 11.65 11.82
C PRO A 79 10.72 12.68 11.41
N ALA A 80 10.78 13.90 11.94
CA ALA A 80 9.76 14.92 11.70
C ALA A 80 9.81 15.45 10.26
N GLU A 81 11.02 15.69 9.74
CA GLU A 81 11.23 16.10 8.36
C GLU A 81 10.86 14.98 7.39
N LEU A 82 11.17 13.72 7.72
CA LEU A 82 10.75 12.57 6.94
C LEU A 82 9.23 12.50 6.86
N GLU A 83 8.52 12.51 8.00
CA GLU A 83 7.05 12.51 8.06
C GLU A 83 6.44 13.63 7.20
N THR A 84 7.05 14.81 7.23
CA THR A 84 6.62 15.96 6.42
C THR A 84 6.72 15.67 4.91
N GLN A 85 7.83 15.07 4.46
CA GLN A 85 8.01 14.71 3.04
C GLN A 85 7.01 13.65 2.58
N LEU A 86 6.75 12.64 3.42
CA LEU A 86 5.84 11.54 3.10
C LEU A 86 4.37 12.01 3.06
N SER A 87 4.00 12.87 4.01
CA SER A 87 2.65 13.43 4.13
C SER A 87 2.27 14.36 2.97
N ALA A 88 3.25 15.04 2.38
CA ALA A 88 3.04 15.96 1.27
C ALA A 88 3.02 15.27 -0.12
N TYR A 89 3.27 13.96 -0.20
CA TYR A 89 3.57 13.26 -1.45
C TYR A 89 2.52 13.48 -2.56
N PHE A 90 1.24 13.19 -2.26
CA PHE A 90 0.16 13.31 -3.25
C PHE A 90 -0.20 14.77 -3.57
N ALA A 91 0.16 15.71 -2.71
CA ALA A 91 -0.03 17.15 -2.95
C ALA A 91 1.12 17.79 -3.73
N THR A 92 2.21 17.06 -3.99
CA THR A 92 3.41 17.61 -4.65
C THR A 92 3.53 17.15 -6.10
N ASN A 93 4.01 15.92 -6.34
CA ASN A 93 4.27 15.41 -7.68
C ASN A 93 4.24 13.87 -7.69
N PRO A 94 3.08 13.26 -7.36
CA PRO A 94 2.99 11.81 -7.20
C PRO A 94 3.27 11.07 -8.50
N TYR A 95 3.70 9.81 -8.39
CA TYR A 95 3.91 8.92 -9.54
C TYR A 95 2.56 8.44 -10.10
N ARG A 96 1.85 9.35 -10.79
CA ARG A 96 0.47 9.12 -11.27
C ARG A 96 0.30 7.82 -12.04
N ALA A 97 1.26 7.44 -12.87
CA ALA A 97 1.17 6.24 -13.69
C ALA A 97 1.05 4.94 -12.87
N TRP A 98 1.47 4.93 -11.61
CA TRP A 98 1.24 3.84 -10.67
C TRP A 98 -0.04 4.06 -9.88
N PHE A 99 -0.14 5.16 -9.13
CA PHE A 99 -1.24 5.39 -8.20
C PHE A 99 -2.61 5.54 -8.86
N SER A 100 -2.69 6.00 -10.12
CA SER A 100 -3.95 6.09 -10.87
C SER A 100 -4.56 4.72 -11.16
N THR A 101 -3.84 3.62 -10.93
CA THR A 101 -4.43 2.28 -11.10
C THR A 101 -5.20 1.80 -9.88
N PHE A 102 -4.85 2.30 -8.68
CA PHE A 102 -5.61 2.10 -7.44
C PHE A 102 -6.76 3.09 -7.31
N GLU A 103 -6.58 4.34 -7.79
CA GLU A 103 -7.55 5.43 -7.57
C GLU A 103 -9.01 5.02 -7.86
N PRO A 104 -9.37 4.37 -9.00
CA PRO A 104 -10.77 4.00 -9.22
C PRO A 104 -11.32 2.97 -8.22
N VAL A 105 -10.46 2.13 -7.63
CA VAL A 105 -10.86 1.21 -6.55
C VAL A 105 -11.13 1.98 -5.26
N LEU A 106 -10.27 2.96 -4.94
CA LEU A 106 -10.48 3.84 -3.79
C LEU A 106 -11.76 4.65 -3.95
N ASN A 107 -12.04 5.17 -5.15
CA ASN A 107 -13.26 5.95 -5.40
C ASN A 107 -14.52 5.10 -5.16
N GLY A 108 -14.51 3.81 -5.54
CA GLY A 108 -15.58 2.87 -5.22
C GLY A 108 -15.74 2.60 -3.71
N LEU A 109 -14.67 2.76 -2.93
CA LEU A 109 -14.66 2.73 -1.47
C LEU A 109 -15.11 4.04 -0.82
N GLY A 110 -15.40 5.09 -1.60
CA GLY A 110 -15.65 6.43 -1.08
C GLY A 110 -14.38 7.10 -0.52
N ALA A 111 -13.21 6.73 -1.03
CA ALA A 111 -11.91 7.26 -0.64
C ALA A 111 -11.08 7.73 -1.84
N SER A 112 -10.02 8.47 -1.58
CA SER A 112 -9.01 8.85 -2.59
C SER A 112 -7.65 9.02 -1.91
N TYR A 113 -6.55 9.01 -2.65
CA TYR A 113 -5.27 9.49 -2.13
C TYR A 113 -5.24 11.00 -1.84
N GLY A 114 -6.23 11.76 -2.30
CA GLY A 114 -6.29 13.21 -2.14
C GLY A 114 -5.30 13.95 -3.04
N GLY A 115 -5.02 15.21 -2.68
CA GLY A 115 -4.05 16.05 -3.40
C GLY A 115 -4.30 16.10 -4.90
N HIS A 116 -3.27 15.84 -5.70
CA HIS A 116 -3.38 15.80 -7.16
C HIS A 116 -4.02 14.50 -7.69
N MET A 117 -4.23 13.46 -6.87
CA MET A 117 -4.83 12.21 -7.33
C MET A 117 -6.36 12.29 -7.42
N ALA A 118 -6.97 13.01 -6.49
CA ALA A 118 -8.41 13.18 -6.42
C ALA A 118 -8.99 13.97 -7.60
N ILE A 119 -10.15 13.52 -8.11
CA ILE A 119 -10.94 14.23 -9.12
C ILE A 119 -12.16 14.96 -8.53
N GLU A 120 -12.52 14.61 -7.30
CA GLU A 120 -13.62 15.18 -6.52
C GLU A 120 -13.30 15.08 -5.02
N MET A 121 -14.18 15.58 -4.16
CA MET A 121 -14.00 15.46 -2.71
C MET A 121 -14.46 14.08 -2.22
N TYR A 122 -13.64 13.48 -1.36
CA TYR A 122 -13.95 12.22 -0.68
C TYR A 122 -13.78 12.42 0.82
N ASP A 123 -14.65 11.79 1.62
CA ASP A 123 -14.60 11.88 3.09
C ASP A 123 -13.40 11.16 3.69
N SER A 124 -12.83 10.19 2.96
CA SER A 124 -11.73 9.35 3.41
C SER A 124 -10.49 9.50 2.53
N THR A 125 -9.34 9.65 3.17
CA THR A 125 -8.03 9.73 2.50
C THR A 125 -7.27 8.44 2.75
N ALA A 126 -6.78 7.81 1.67
CA ALA A 126 -6.00 6.58 1.74
C ALA A 126 -4.50 6.85 1.90
N LEU A 127 -3.79 5.92 2.53
CA LEU A 127 -2.33 5.84 2.49
C LEU A 127 -1.88 4.68 1.60
N HIS A 128 -0.65 4.77 1.09
CA HIS A 128 0.03 3.66 0.46
C HIS A 128 1.21 3.20 1.29
N LEU A 129 1.33 1.90 1.53
CA LEU A 129 2.44 1.30 2.27
C LEU A 129 3.12 0.23 1.40
N ASP A 130 4.39 0.01 1.65
CA ASP A 130 5.13 -1.08 1.02
C ASP A 130 5.40 -2.21 2.00
N MET A 131 4.91 -3.39 1.67
CA MET A 131 4.88 -4.55 2.56
C MET A 131 6.27 -5.18 2.73
N CYS A 132 7.10 -5.21 1.68
CA CYS A 132 8.40 -5.86 1.76
C CYS A 132 9.52 -4.93 2.20
N SER A 133 9.52 -3.66 1.78
CA SER A 133 10.54 -2.70 2.21
C SER A 133 10.15 -1.25 1.94
N PRO A 134 10.47 -0.30 2.86
CA PRO A 134 10.39 1.12 2.58
C PRO A 134 11.54 1.63 1.70
N ILE A 135 12.52 0.79 1.36
CA ILE A 135 13.73 1.22 0.65
C ILE A 135 13.54 1.08 -0.86
N ALA A 136 13.85 2.16 -1.57
CA ALA A 136 13.73 2.22 -3.01
C ALA A 136 14.85 1.44 -3.72
N THR A 137 14.49 0.62 -4.70
CA THR A 137 15.45 -0.23 -5.43
C THR A 137 15.51 0.07 -6.92
N SER A 138 16.67 -0.21 -7.51
CA SER A 138 16.93 -0.20 -8.95
C SER A 138 17.84 -1.38 -9.27
N PRO A 139 17.33 -2.48 -9.85
CA PRO A 139 16.02 -2.62 -10.51
C PRO A 139 14.85 -2.80 -9.53
N THR A 140 13.62 -2.87 -10.08
CA THR A 140 12.38 -3.14 -9.31
C THR A 140 12.43 -4.50 -8.59
N TRP A 141 11.68 -4.66 -7.49
CA TRP A 141 11.65 -5.86 -6.63
C TRP A 141 11.79 -7.21 -7.34
N SER A 142 10.98 -7.42 -8.38
CA SER A 142 10.89 -8.70 -9.10
C SER A 142 12.19 -9.12 -9.77
N LYS A 143 13.09 -8.17 -10.02
CA LYS A 143 14.39 -8.37 -10.65
C LYS A 143 15.54 -8.49 -9.64
N LEU A 144 15.29 -8.27 -8.35
CA LEU A 144 16.28 -8.47 -7.31
C LEU A 144 16.52 -9.95 -7.07
N THR A 145 17.74 -10.32 -6.71
CA THR A 145 18.08 -11.69 -6.27
C THR A 145 17.44 -12.01 -4.91
N PRO A 146 17.31 -13.29 -4.53
CA PRO A 146 16.84 -13.67 -3.21
C PRO A 146 17.65 -13.01 -2.07
N ASP A 147 18.98 -12.98 -2.19
CA ASP A 147 19.87 -12.37 -1.18
C ASP A 147 19.63 -10.85 -1.05
N GLN A 148 19.47 -10.16 -2.18
CA GLN A 148 19.15 -8.72 -2.18
C GLN A 148 17.81 -8.45 -1.50
N ARG A 149 16.78 -9.25 -1.80
CA ARG A 149 15.47 -9.15 -1.11
C ARG A 149 15.60 -9.47 0.38
N GLY A 150 16.43 -10.46 0.75
CA GLY A 150 16.68 -10.84 2.14
C GLY A 150 17.18 -9.67 2.99
N LYS A 151 18.12 -8.87 2.46
CA LYS A 151 18.66 -7.66 3.12
C LYS A 151 17.61 -6.58 3.39
N LEU A 152 16.55 -6.55 2.60
CA LEU A 152 15.48 -5.55 2.68
C LEU A 152 14.30 -6.02 3.54
N THR A 153 13.98 -7.31 3.44
CA THR A 153 12.69 -7.84 3.88
C THR A 153 12.57 -7.81 5.40
N GLN A 154 13.56 -8.26 6.16
CA GLN A 154 13.41 -8.41 7.61
C GLN A 154 13.00 -7.10 8.29
N THR A 155 13.77 -6.03 8.12
CA THR A 155 13.43 -4.71 8.67
C THR A 155 12.22 -4.09 7.99
N GLY A 156 12.05 -4.30 6.67
CA GLY A 156 10.89 -3.80 5.94
C GLY A 156 9.57 -4.34 6.47
N ARG A 157 9.50 -5.64 6.79
CA ARG A 157 8.33 -6.26 7.41
C ARG A 157 8.03 -5.68 8.79
N GLN A 158 9.06 -5.51 9.61
CA GLN A 158 8.92 -4.89 10.93
C GLN A 158 8.35 -3.47 10.85
N VAL A 159 8.80 -2.68 9.86
CA VAL A 159 8.25 -1.34 9.60
C VAL A 159 6.77 -1.44 9.20
N PHE A 160 6.43 -2.30 8.24
CA PHE A 160 5.06 -2.49 7.79
C PHE A 160 4.12 -2.91 8.93
N GLU A 161 4.52 -3.88 9.73
CA GLU A 161 3.75 -4.38 10.89
C GLU A 161 3.51 -3.28 11.94
N ARG A 162 4.55 -2.51 12.30
CA ARG A 162 4.42 -1.37 13.23
C ARG A 162 3.48 -0.30 12.69
N LEU A 163 3.54 -0.02 11.39
CA LEU A 163 2.63 0.93 10.76
C LEU A 163 1.18 0.44 10.81
N LEU A 164 0.90 -0.86 10.68
CA LEU A 164 -0.47 -1.38 10.82
C LEU A 164 -1.03 -1.20 12.24
N ASP A 165 -0.17 -1.30 13.26
CA ASP A 165 -0.55 -1.09 14.65
C ASP A 165 -0.86 0.39 14.94
N GLU A 166 -0.02 1.30 14.45
CA GLU A 166 -0.17 2.74 14.62
C GLU A 166 -1.34 3.30 13.79
N LEU A 167 -1.38 2.98 12.49
CA LEU A 167 -2.34 3.54 11.54
C LEU A 167 -3.74 2.98 11.69
N LYS A 168 -3.88 1.82 12.33
CA LYS A 168 -5.14 1.13 12.58
C LYS A 168 -6.08 1.09 11.34
N PRO A 169 -5.63 0.60 10.16
CA PRO A 169 -6.48 0.56 8.97
C PRO A 169 -7.74 -0.30 9.20
N HIS A 170 -8.82 0.08 8.52
CA HIS A 170 -10.05 -0.71 8.44
C HIS A 170 -9.97 -1.77 7.31
N VAL A 171 -9.17 -1.50 6.28
CA VAL A 171 -8.92 -2.44 5.18
C VAL A 171 -7.55 -2.18 4.55
N VAL A 172 -6.88 -3.24 4.11
CA VAL A 172 -5.69 -3.18 3.27
C VAL A 172 -6.03 -3.70 1.87
N VAL A 173 -5.71 -2.95 0.81
CA VAL A 173 -6.01 -3.29 -0.58
C VAL A 173 -4.73 -3.47 -1.39
N ALA A 174 -4.56 -4.64 -1.99
CA ALA A 174 -3.35 -5.01 -2.73
C ALA A 174 -3.66 -5.76 -4.03
N SER A 175 -2.60 -6.00 -4.82
CA SER A 175 -2.64 -6.82 -6.03
C SER A 175 -1.32 -7.57 -6.20
N PHE A 176 -1.15 -8.61 -5.37
CA PHE A 176 0.07 -9.40 -5.26
C PHE A 176 -0.06 -10.79 -5.89
N GLY A 177 1.07 -11.28 -6.40
CA GLY A 177 1.23 -12.70 -6.68
C GLY A 177 1.30 -13.51 -5.38
N TRP A 178 0.69 -14.69 -5.37
CA TRP A 178 0.56 -15.52 -4.15
C TRP A 178 1.89 -15.83 -3.45
N ALA A 179 2.99 -15.98 -4.19
CA ALA A 179 4.31 -16.22 -3.60
C ALA A 179 4.76 -15.10 -2.62
N HIS A 180 4.27 -13.86 -2.80
CA HIS A 180 4.55 -12.77 -1.86
C HIS A 180 3.71 -12.84 -0.59
N LEU A 181 2.51 -13.43 -0.65
CA LEU A 181 1.62 -13.62 0.50
C LEU A 181 1.98 -14.90 1.26
N GLU A 182 2.25 -15.99 0.56
CA GLU A 182 2.63 -17.30 1.13
C GLU A 182 3.95 -17.23 1.92
N ALA A 183 4.78 -16.22 1.67
CA ALA A 183 6.02 -15.96 2.41
C ALA A 183 5.80 -15.27 3.78
N TRP A 184 4.54 -15.03 4.17
CA TRP A 184 4.14 -14.37 5.40
C TRP A 184 3.17 -15.24 6.20
N ASP A 185 3.51 -15.53 7.45
CA ASP A 185 2.69 -16.36 8.33
C ASP A 185 1.48 -15.63 8.94
N VAL A 186 1.40 -14.31 8.75
CA VAL A 186 0.32 -13.44 9.29
C VAL A 186 -0.97 -13.46 8.45
N PHE A 187 -0.94 -14.07 7.27
CA PHE A 187 -2.12 -14.25 6.45
C PHE A 187 -2.83 -15.56 6.82
N SER A 188 -4.16 -15.54 6.77
CA SER A 188 -4.96 -16.76 6.87
C SER A 188 -4.47 -17.82 5.87
N LYS A 189 -4.02 -18.97 6.39
CA LYS A 189 -3.36 -20.03 5.60
C LYS A 189 -4.30 -20.65 4.56
N GLY A 190 -3.74 -20.92 3.38
CA GLY A 190 -4.41 -21.59 2.27
C GLY A 190 -5.01 -20.64 1.23
N ARG A 191 -5.19 -21.13 -0.01
CA ARG A 191 -5.80 -20.39 -1.12
C ARG A 191 -7.34 -20.33 -1.04
N SER A 192 -7.89 -20.46 0.16
CA SER A 192 -9.33 -20.52 0.45
C SER A 192 -9.97 -19.14 0.61
N TRP A 193 -9.22 -18.06 0.32
CA TRP A 193 -9.74 -16.70 0.41
C TRP A 193 -11.00 -16.54 -0.46
N GLU A 194 -12.04 -15.99 0.15
CA GLU A 194 -13.34 -15.75 -0.48
C GLU A 194 -13.17 -14.87 -1.71
N ARG A 195 -13.80 -15.23 -2.83
CA ARG A 195 -13.83 -14.42 -4.04
C ARG A 195 -15.01 -13.48 -3.98
N MET A 196 -14.73 -12.18 -3.93
CA MET A 196 -15.76 -11.14 -3.88
C MET A 196 -16.22 -10.71 -5.27
N VAL A 197 -15.26 -10.59 -6.19
CA VAL A 197 -15.50 -10.18 -7.58
C VAL A 197 -14.76 -11.14 -8.49
N GLU A 198 -15.43 -11.57 -9.56
CA GLU A 198 -14.86 -12.45 -10.58
C GLU A 198 -15.28 -12.00 -11.99
N HIS A 199 -14.31 -11.84 -12.88
CA HIS A 199 -14.55 -11.57 -14.29
C HIS A 199 -13.89 -12.63 -15.17
N GLN A 200 -14.72 -13.28 -15.99
CA GLN A 200 -14.32 -14.33 -16.93
C GLN A 200 -13.91 -13.80 -18.31
N THR A 201 -14.05 -12.50 -18.55
CA THR A 201 -13.83 -11.86 -19.87
C THR A 201 -12.79 -10.74 -19.80
N ALA A 202 -12.01 -10.59 -20.88
CA ALA A 202 -11.13 -9.46 -21.11
C ALA A 202 -11.93 -8.19 -21.48
N ILE A 203 -11.23 -7.06 -21.61
CA ILE A 203 -11.80 -5.76 -22.02
C ILE A 203 -12.53 -5.85 -23.39
N GLY A 204 -12.11 -6.76 -24.27
CA GLY A 204 -12.73 -7.01 -25.58
C GLY A 204 -13.72 -8.19 -25.63
N GLY A 205 -14.19 -8.69 -24.48
CA GLY A 205 -15.17 -9.79 -24.42
C GLY A 205 -14.60 -11.20 -24.58
N THR A 206 -13.35 -11.36 -25.02
CA THR A 206 -12.68 -12.66 -25.10
C THR A 206 -12.63 -13.33 -23.73
N ARG A 207 -12.94 -14.64 -23.69
CA ARG A 207 -12.85 -15.43 -22.46
C ARG A 207 -11.40 -15.50 -21.98
N LEU A 208 -11.19 -15.23 -20.70
CA LEU A 208 -9.90 -15.35 -20.05
C LEU A 208 -9.62 -16.81 -19.69
N ARG A 209 -8.38 -17.26 -19.90
CA ARG A 209 -7.93 -18.58 -19.42
C ARG A 209 -7.94 -18.68 -17.89
N THR A 210 -7.63 -17.56 -17.24
CA THR A 210 -7.68 -17.42 -15.78
C THR A 210 -8.51 -16.17 -15.47
N PRO A 211 -9.59 -16.29 -14.69
CA PRO A 211 -10.43 -15.15 -14.37
C PRO A 211 -9.66 -14.09 -13.61
N LEU A 212 -10.11 -12.83 -13.75
CA LEU A 212 -9.70 -11.77 -12.85
C LEU A 212 -10.53 -11.87 -11.59
N VAL A 213 -9.86 -12.04 -10.46
CA VAL A 213 -10.50 -12.17 -9.15
C VAL A 213 -10.05 -11.05 -8.21
N VAL A 214 -10.98 -10.63 -7.35
CA VAL A 214 -10.71 -9.85 -6.14
C VAL A 214 -11.12 -10.72 -4.96
N GLN A 215 -10.20 -10.95 -4.04
CA GLN A 215 -10.39 -11.88 -2.92
C GLN A 215 -10.19 -11.17 -1.60
N ILE A 216 -10.87 -11.65 -0.56
CA ILE A 216 -10.73 -11.18 0.82
C ILE A 216 -10.20 -12.30 1.71
N GLY A 217 -9.20 -11.94 2.50
CA GLY A 217 -8.67 -12.73 3.60
C GLY A 217 -8.49 -11.85 4.83
N LYS A 218 -7.74 -12.36 5.79
CA LYS A 218 -7.39 -11.63 7.01
C LYS A 218 -5.87 -11.52 7.16
N LEU A 219 -5.44 -10.36 7.61
CA LEU A 219 -4.08 -10.05 8.01
C LEU A 219 -4.07 -9.84 9.53
N ALA A 220 -3.30 -10.65 10.25
CA ALA A 220 -3.09 -10.47 11.68
C ALA A 220 -2.04 -9.36 11.92
N ALA A 221 -2.43 -8.27 12.58
CA ALA A 221 -1.50 -7.28 13.09
C ALA A 221 -0.79 -7.81 14.36
N PRO A 222 0.41 -7.31 14.71
CA PRO A 222 1.14 -7.77 15.90
C PRO A 222 0.35 -7.64 17.20
N ASN A 223 -0.53 -6.64 17.32
CA ASN A 223 -1.43 -6.48 18.46
C ASN A 223 -2.61 -7.48 18.50
N GLY A 224 -2.66 -8.47 17.59
CA GLY A 224 -3.71 -9.48 17.50
C GLY A 224 -4.96 -9.05 16.74
N ARG A 225 -5.03 -7.79 16.28
CA ARG A 225 -6.17 -7.31 15.48
C ARG A 225 -6.16 -7.94 14.09
N GLU A 226 -7.28 -8.52 13.70
CA GLU A 226 -7.48 -8.99 12.33
C GLU A 226 -7.95 -7.84 11.44
N ILE A 227 -7.24 -7.63 10.33
CA ILE A 227 -7.55 -6.59 9.35
C ILE A 227 -8.02 -7.27 8.05
N PRO A 228 -9.18 -6.88 7.49
CA PRO A 228 -9.57 -7.27 6.15
C PRO A 228 -8.46 -6.97 5.14
N PHE A 229 -7.99 -7.99 4.43
CA PHE A 229 -6.96 -7.85 3.40
C PHE A 229 -7.52 -8.27 2.06
N ILE A 230 -7.52 -7.33 1.12
CA ILE A 230 -8.01 -7.53 -0.23
C ILE A 230 -6.82 -7.81 -1.14
N ASN A 231 -6.87 -8.91 -1.88
CA ASN A 231 -5.89 -9.22 -2.91
C ASN A 231 -6.56 -9.41 -4.27
N ALA A 232 -6.24 -8.54 -5.22
CA ALA A 232 -6.66 -8.67 -6.60
C ALA A 232 -5.63 -9.42 -7.44
N SER A 233 -6.10 -10.04 -8.53
CA SER A 233 -5.24 -10.71 -9.52
C SER A 233 -4.05 -9.85 -9.94
N ALA A 234 -2.84 -10.40 -9.76
CA ALA A 234 -1.60 -9.69 -10.04
C ALA A 234 -1.42 -9.35 -11.54
N ALA A 235 -0.74 -8.24 -11.78
CA ALA A 235 -0.31 -7.77 -13.09
C ALA A 235 0.91 -6.84 -12.94
N ASN A 236 1.43 -6.29 -14.05
CA ASN A 236 2.56 -5.35 -14.01
C ASN A 236 2.29 -4.09 -13.17
N LYS A 237 1.02 -3.69 -13.08
CA LYS A 237 0.54 -2.63 -12.18
C LYS A 237 -0.65 -3.16 -11.38
N PRO A 238 -0.91 -2.65 -10.17
CA PRO A 238 -2.06 -3.06 -9.37
C PRO A 238 -3.36 -2.89 -10.16
N PHE A 239 -4.20 -3.91 -10.17
CA PHE A 239 -5.45 -3.93 -10.95
C PHE A 239 -5.26 -3.62 -12.45
N GLY A 240 -4.07 -3.80 -13.01
CA GLY A 240 -3.74 -3.37 -14.38
C GLY A 240 -4.52 -4.08 -15.48
N ARG A 241 -5.16 -5.21 -15.17
CA ARG A 241 -6.02 -5.96 -16.09
C ARG A 241 -7.52 -5.65 -15.95
N PHE A 242 -7.89 -4.84 -14.95
CA PHE A 242 -9.26 -4.42 -14.70
C PHE A 242 -9.52 -3.09 -15.43
N THR A 243 -10.72 -2.93 -16.01
CA THR A 243 -11.18 -1.63 -16.52
C THR A 243 -11.46 -0.67 -15.36
N THR A 244 -11.56 0.64 -15.61
CA THR A 244 -11.94 1.63 -14.60
C THR A 244 -13.26 1.27 -13.91
N ASN A 245 -14.28 0.87 -14.67
CA ASN A 245 -15.58 0.48 -14.11
C ASN A 245 -15.46 -0.76 -13.21
N ARG A 246 -14.73 -1.80 -13.62
CA ARG A 246 -14.49 -3.00 -12.78
C ARG A 246 -13.68 -2.70 -11.52
N LYS A 247 -12.80 -1.71 -11.56
CA LYS A 247 -12.09 -1.23 -10.37
C LYS A 247 -13.04 -0.54 -9.39
N GLN A 248 -13.94 0.31 -9.90
CA GLN A 248 -14.97 0.95 -9.08
C GLN A 248 -15.92 -0.09 -8.46
N GLU A 249 -16.37 -1.07 -9.25
CA GLU A 249 -17.16 -2.21 -8.78
C GLU A 249 -16.44 -2.99 -7.67
N ALA A 250 -15.13 -3.27 -7.85
CA ALA A 250 -14.33 -3.89 -6.80
C ALA A 250 -14.28 -3.04 -5.53
N GLY A 251 -14.11 -1.71 -5.65
CA GLY A 251 -14.16 -0.80 -4.51
C GLY A 251 -15.50 -0.84 -3.75
N GLN A 252 -16.61 -0.83 -4.49
CA GLN A 252 -17.97 -0.91 -3.92
C GLN A 252 -18.19 -2.24 -3.19
N ALA A 253 -17.80 -3.36 -3.81
CA ALA A 253 -17.90 -4.68 -3.20
C ALA A 253 -17.07 -4.77 -1.91
N ILE A 254 -15.87 -4.19 -1.88
CA ILE A 254 -15.05 -4.10 -0.66
C ILE A 254 -15.78 -3.30 0.42
N LEU A 255 -16.35 -2.13 0.07
CA LEU A 255 -17.04 -1.26 1.01
C LEU A 255 -18.26 -1.96 1.66
N GLU A 256 -19.08 -2.63 0.85
CA GLU A 256 -20.23 -3.41 1.32
C GLU A 256 -19.80 -4.50 2.30
N ARG A 257 -18.65 -5.14 2.04
CA ARG A 257 -18.15 -6.25 2.86
C ARG A 257 -17.57 -5.82 4.21
N ILE A 258 -16.97 -4.63 4.29
CA ILE A 258 -16.31 -4.14 5.52
C ILE A 258 -17.19 -3.22 6.36
N ARG A 259 -18.37 -2.81 5.86
CA ARG A 259 -19.34 -2.05 6.66
C ARG A 259 -19.91 -2.92 7.81
N PRO A 260 -20.05 -2.37 9.03
CA PRO A 260 -20.72 -3.07 10.12
C PRO A 260 -22.18 -3.39 9.72
N GLY A 261 -22.59 -4.66 9.85
CA GLY A 261 -23.95 -5.13 9.57
C GLY A 261 -24.10 -6.09 8.37
N SER A 262 -23.05 -6.33 7.59
CA SER A 262 -23.09 -7.20 6.38
C SER A 262 -22.85 -8.69 6.66
N PHE A 263 -22.58 -9.05 7.92
CA PHE A 263 -22.72 -10.42 8.40
C PHE A 263 -23.97 -10.49 9.25
N GLY A 264 -25.01 -11.12 8.69
CA GLY A 264 -26.24 -11.38 9.40
C GLY A 264 -25.96 -12.10 10.71
N SER A 265 -26.67 -11.64 11.74
CA SER A 265 -27.04 -12.44 12.90
C SER A 265 -27.56 -13.80 12.43
N THR A 266 -26.75 -14.84 12.62
CA THR A 266 -27.25 -16.21 12.73
C THR A 266 -26.68 -16.80 14.01
N ASP A 267 -27.25 -16.36 15.12
CA ASP A 267 -27.36 -17.10 16.38
C ASP A 267 -28.80 -16.78 16.86
N LEU A 268 -29.76 -17.65 16.49
CA LEU A 268 -30.37 -18.70 17.32
C LEU A 268 -31.53 -18.15 18.17
N GLU A 269 -32.75 -18.54 17.77
CA GLU A 269 -33.86 -18.81 18.71
C GLU A 269 -33.44 -19.89 19.72
#